data_AF-A0A925RRM8-F1
#
_entry.id   AF-A0A925RRM8-F1
#
_cell.length_a   1.000
_cell.length_b   1.000
_cell.length_c   1.000
_cell.angle_alpha   90.00
_cell.angle_beta   90.00
_cell.angle_gamma   90.00
#
_symmetry.space_group_name_H-M   'P 1'
#
loop_
_entity.id
_entity.type
_entity.pdbx_description
1 polymer ?
#
loop_
_entity_poly.entity_id
_entity_poly.type
_entity_poly.pdbx_seq_one_letter_code
_entity_poly.pdbx_strand_id
1 'polypeptide(L)'
;TFKLYVLLGLVDRILAGKATWTDELAVRDAWKSLPSGVTQNEPPGTKHPLQQYAERMISISDNTAADHLLYSLGRRTVETAVRSTGHTQPARNQPFLSTRELFVLKLGAPAELTRYLTLPEARRRDYLDRTLAGKAPALDLAGDWKTARQIDKLEWFASAEDLCRLMGTLWTRAQQPKGAPLLGVLAKNPGLPIDAKIWPYVGFKGGSEPGVINMTYLLKRSDDQWFVVTLGFNADEGAALEDEKIYSLAVAVIDLLGRTR
;
A
#
# COMPACT_ATOMS: atom_id res chain seq x y z
N THR A 1 -1.00 4.44 -0.12
CA THR A 1 -0.64 3.62 -1.32
C THR A 1 0.56 2.67 -1.13
N PHE A 2 1.23 2.66 0.03
CA PHE A 2 2.45 1.90 0.32
C PHE A 2 2.52 0.42 -0.11
N LYS A 3 1.37 -0.27 -0.21
CA LYS A 3 1.24 -1.70 -0.56
C LYS A 3 1.92 -2.06 -1.89
N LEU A 4 2.10 -1.09 -2.79
CA LEU A 4 2.91 -1.24 -4.01
C LEU A 4 4.41 -1.47 -3.73
N TYR A 5 4.98 -0.91 -2.65
CA TYR A 5 6.36 -1.20 -2.23
C TYR A 5 6.49 -2.59 -1.59
N VAL A 6 5.46 -3.04 -0.85
CA VAL A 6 5.40 -4.43 -0.34
C VAL A 6 5.29 -5.42 -1.49
N LEU A 7 4.49 -5.11 -2.52
CA LEU A 7 4.39 -5.87 -3.76
C LEU A 7 5.73 -5.92 -4.53
N LEU A 8 6.43 -4.79 -4.65
CA LEU A 8 7.77 -4.76 -5.26
C LEU A 8 8.76 -5.62 -4.48
N GLY A 9 8.75 -5.55 -3.15
CA GLY A 9 9.59 -6.38 -2.28
C GLY A 9 9.31 -7.88 -2.40
N LEU A 10 8.05 -8.27 -2.64
CA LEU A 10 7.67 -9.65 -2.97
C LEU A 10 8.23 -10.06 -4.33
N VAL A 11 7.98 -9.27 -5.37
CA VAL A 11 8.37 -9.61 -6.74
C VAL A 11 9.89 -9.64 -6.90
N ASP A 12 10.64 -8.70 -6.31
CA ASP A 12 12.11 -8.73 -6.34
C ASP A 12 12.69 -10.00 -5.67
N ARG A 13 12.02 -10.58 -4.65
CA ARG A 13 12.40 -11.90 -4.11
C ARG A 13 12.06 -13.05 -5.06
N ILE A 14 10.91 -13.02 -5.72
CA ILE A 14 10.48 -14.06 -6.67
C ILE A 14 11.40 -14.09 -7.90
N LEU A 15 11.72 -12.92 -8.47
CA LEU A 15 12.68 -12.77 -9.56
C LEU A 15 14.06 -13.32 -9.17
N ALA A 16 14.55 -12.97 -7.97
CA ALA A 16 15.79 -13.48 -7.40
C ALA A 16 15.75 -14.98 -7.02
N GLY A 17 14.63 -15.70 -7.23
CA GLY A 17 14.49 -17.12 -6.89
C GLY A 17 14.46 -17.41 -5.39
N LYS A 18 14.15 -16.40 -4.57
CA LYS A 18 14.13 -16.47 -3.09
C LYS A 18 12.71 -16.58 -2.51
N ALA A 19 11.73 -16.81 -3.39
CA ALA A 19 10.32 -17.12 -3.14
C ALA A 19 9.67 -17.57 -4.48
N THR A 20 8.47 -18.13 -4.43
CA THR A 20 7.56 -18.32 -5.58
C THR A 20 6.17 -17.75 -5.30
N TRP A 21 5.38 -17.48 -6.34
CA TRP A 21 3.99 -17.04 -6.20
C TRP A 21 3.10 -18.07 -5.48
N THR A 22 3.48 -19.34 -5.55
CA THR A 22 2.81 -20.51 -4.97
C THR A 22 3.30 -20.89 -3.57
N ASP A 23 4.32 -20.22 -3.02
CA ASP A 23 4.80 -20.49 -1.66
C ASP A 23 3.66 -20.24 -0.66
N GLU A 24 3.44 -21.16 0.27
CA GLU A 24 2.38 -21.02 1.26
C GLU A 24 2.79 -20.13 2.43
N LEU A 25 1.94 -19.17 2.79
CA LEU A 25 2.05 -18.41 4.03
C LEU A 25 0.82 -18.68 4.92
N ALA A 26 1.07 -19.16 6.14
CA ALA A 26 0.03 -19.36 7.14
C ALA A 26 -0.38 -18.04 7.79
N VAL A 27 -1.68 -17.82 7.96
CA VAL A 27 -2.27 -16.71 8.72
C VAL A 27 -1.80 -16.79 10.18
N ARG A 28 -1.32 -15.68 10.73
CA ARG A 28 -0.82 -15.56 12.11
C ARG A 28 -1.63 -14.51 12.84
N ASP A 29 -2.18 -14.88 14.00
CA ASP A 29 -3.09 -14.00 14.74
C ASP A 29 -2.41 -12.68 15.16
N ALA A 30 -1.16 -12.75 15.63
CA ALA A 30 -0.34 -11.58 15.97
C ALA A 30 -0.06 -10.62 14.79
N TRP A 31 -0.31 -11.05 13.54
CA TRP A 31 -0.11 -10.26 12.32
C TRP A 31 -1.44 -9.78 11.71
N LYS A 32 -2.58 -9.99 12.39
CA LYS A 32 -3.87 -9.43 11.98
C LYS A 32 -3.92 -7.92 12.21
N SER A 33 -4.67 -7.25 11.33
CA SER A 33 -4.86 -5.81 11.27
C SER A 33 -6.33 -5.48 10.96
N LEU A 34 -6.72 -4.22 11.08
CA LEU A 34 -8.10 -3.76 10.89
C LEU A 34 -8.48 -3.72 9.40
N PRO A 35 -9.78 -3.74 9.04
CA PRO A 35 -10.24 -3.50 7.67
C PRO A 35 -9.68 -2.20 7.05
N SER A 36 -9.62 -2.03 5.73
CA SER A 36 -10.11 -2.92 4.66
C SER A 36 -9.38 -4.26 4.57
N GLY A 37 -10.09 -5.29 4.09
CA GLY A 37 -9.61 -6.67 4.00
C GLY A 37 -10.61 -7.71 4.52
N VAL A 38 -10.29 -8.97 4.28
CA VAL A 38 -11.03 -10.15 4.79
C VAL A 38 -10.13 -11.14 5.54
N THR A 39 -8.82 -11.09 5.32
CA THR A 39 -7.85 -12.08 5.86
C THR A 39 -7.77 -12.07 7.40
N GLN A 40 -8.17 -10.97 8.06
CA GLN A 40 -8.29 -10.91 9.53
C GLN A 40 -9.35 -11.88 10.08
N ASN A 41 -10.38 -12.20 9.30
CA ASN A 41 -11.48 -13.08 9.71
C ASN A 41 -11.11 -14.57 9.65
N GLU A 42 -9.97 -14.92 9.05
CA GLU A 42 -9.57 -16.30 8.83
C GLU A 42 -8.92 -16.92 10.08
N PRO A 43 -9.08 -18.24 10.30
CA PRO A 43 -8.42 -18.93 11.41
C PRO A 43 -6.89 -18.84 11.31
N PRO A 44 -6.17 -18.62 12.45
CA PRO A 44 -4.73 -18.78 12.49
C PRO A 44 -4.32 -20.20 12.04
N GLY A 45 -3.25 -20.31 11.26
CA GLY A 45 -2.81 -21.56 10.66
C GLY A 45 -3.40 -21.84 9.27
N THR A 46 -4.49 -21.19 8.85
CA THR A 46 -4.97 -21.25 7.46
C THR A 46 -3.87 -20.80 6.51
N LYS A 47 -3.56 -21.59 5.48
CA LYS A 47 -2.52 -21.29 4.50
C LYS A 47 -3.11 -20.80 3.18
N HIS A 48 -2.44 -19.85 2.56
CA HIS A 48 -2.71 -19.42 1.18
C HIS A 48 -1.39 -19.16 0.43
N PRO A 49 -1.35 -19.25 -0.91
CA PRO A 49 -0.16 -18.89 -1.69
C PRO A 49 0.14 -17.38 -1.63
N LEU A 50 1.42 -16.99 -1.72
CA LEU A 50 1.83 -15.57 -1.70
C LEU A 50 1.11 -14.71 -2.76
N GLN A 51 0.73 -15.31 -3.91
CA GLN A 51 -0.12 -14.64 -4.90
C GLN A 51 -1.46 -14.20 -4.32
N GLN A 52 -2.17 -15.04 -3.56
CA GLN A 52 -3.48 -14.69 -3.01
C GLN A 52 -3.38 -13.57 -1.96
N TYR A 53 -2.30 -13.55 -1.17
CA TYR A 53 -1.99 -12.41 -0.30
C TYR A 53 -1.77 -11.13 -1.10
N ALA A 54 -1.00 -11.19 -2.20
CA ALA A 54 -0.73 -10.03 -3.06
C ALA A 54 -2.01 -9.53 -3.75
N GLU A 55 -2.83 -10.44 -4.29
CA GLU A 55 -4.12 -10.14 -4.91
C GLU A 55 -5.06 -9.44 -3.94
N ARG A 56 -5.24 -9.98 -2.72
CA ARG A 56 -6.07 -9.35 -1.66
C ARG A 56 -5.51 -7.99 -1.22
N MET A 57 -4.19 -7.92 -0.98
CA MET A 57 -3.49 -6.69 -0.59
C MET A 57 -3.71 -5.55 -1.58
N ILE A 58 -3.79 -5.86 -2.88
CA ILE A 58 -3.96 -4.86 -3.94
C ILE A 58 -5.43 -4.57 -4.21
N SER A 59 -6.22 -5.58 -4.60
CA SER A 59 -7.57 -5.40 -5.18
C SER A 59 -8.62 -4.91 -4.17
N ILE A 60 -8.70 -5.54 -3.00
CA ILE A 60 -9.61 -5.15 -1.90
C ILE A 60 -8.90 -4.33 -0.82
N SER A 61 -7.65 -3.94 -1.07
CA SER A 61 -6.80 -3.23 -0.12
C SER A 61 -6.65 -3.95 1.23
N ASP A 62 -6.51 -5.28 1.25
CA ASP A 62 -6.44 -6.04 2.51
C ASP A 62 -5.22 -5.63 3.34
N ASN A 63 -5.47 -5.15 4.57
CA ASN A 63 -4.46 -4.70 5.53
C ASN A 63 -3.76 -5.87 6.21
N THR A 64 -4.49 -6.92 6.57
CA THR A 64 -3.89 -8.13 7.17
C THR A 64 -3.00 -8.84 6.16
N ALA A 65 -3.40 -8.93 4.89
CA ALA A 65 -2.58 -9.51 3.85
C ALA A 65 -1.31 -8.67 3.57
N ALA A 66 -1.41 -7.34 3.63
CA ALA A 66 -0.26 -6.45 3.51
C ALA A 66 0.76 -6.66 4.65
N ASP A 67 0.28 -6.71 5.89
CA ASP A 67 1.10 -6.95 7.08
C ASP A 67 1.74 -8.35 7.04
N HIS A 68 1.01 -9.38 6.62
CA HIS A 68 1.54 -10.74 6.46
C HIS A 68 2.69 -10.80 5.44
N LEU A 69 2.53 -10.16 4.28
CA LEU A 69 3.62 -10.06 3.29
C LEU A 69 4.79 -9.27 3.84
N LEU A 70 4.56 -8.12 4.48
CA LEU A 70 5.60 -7.31 5.10
C LEU A 70 6.44 -8.10 6.12
N TYR A 71 5.81 -8.76 7.08
CA TYR A 71 6.53 -9.47 8.14
C TYR A 71 7.23 -10.73 7.60
N SER A 72 6.64 -11.39 6.58
CA SER A 72 7.25 -12.53 5.88
C SER A 72 8.49 -12.14 5.06
N LEU A 73 8.41 -11.04 4.30
CA LEU A 73 9.54 -10.49 3.54
C LEU A 73 10.64 -9.91 4.45
N GLY A 74 10.25 -9.47 5.64
CA GLY A 74 11.08 -8.73 6.58
C GLY A 74 11.20 -7.26 6.20
N ARG A 75 11.06 -6.38 7.20
CA ARG A 75 11.02 -4.92 7.06
C ARG A 75 12.13 -4.33 6.16
N ARG A 76 13.37 -4.81 6.30
CA ARG A 76 14.53 -4.37 5.50
C ARG A 76 14.43 -4.68 4.01
N THR A 77 13.65 -5.69 3.61
CA THR A 77 13.39 -6.02 2.19
C THR A 77 12.52 -4.92 1.57
N VAL A 78 11.42 -4.54 2.22
CA VAL A 78 10.54 -3.46 1.75
C VAL A 78 11.26 -2.10 1.75
N GLU A 79 12.03 -1.79 2.80
CA GLU A 79 12.90 -0.60 2.84
C GLU A 79 13.91 -0.54 1.69
N THR A 80 14.34 -1.70 1.18
CA THR A 80 15.26 -1.79 0.04
C THR A 80 14.53 -1.67 -1.29
N ALA A 81 13.30 -2.19 -1.40
CA ALA A 81 12.40 -1.94 -2.53
C ALA A 81 12.02 -0.45 -2.66
N VAL A 82 11.77 0.23 -1.53
CA VAL A 82 11.57 1.69 -1.46
C VAL A 82 12.78 2.45 -2.00
N ARG A 83 14.02 2.01 -1.71
CA ARG A 83 15.23 2.63 -2.26
C ARG A 83 15.44 2.30 -3.74
N SER A 84 15.10 1.09 -4.20
CA SER A 84 15.41 0.64 -5.56
C SER A 84 14.54 1.28 -6.66
N THR A 85 13.46 1.99 -6.31
CA THR A 85 12.71 2.83 -7.26
C THR A 85 13.35 4.20 -7.48
N GLY A 86 14.43 4.56 -6.77
CA GLY A 86 14.97 5.93 -6.79
C GLY A 86 14.06 6.93 -6.05
N HIS A 87 13.38 6.48 -4.99
CA HIS A 87 12.53 7.33 -4.15
C HIS A 87 13.32 8.49 -3.55
N THR A 88 12.76 9.70 -3.58
CA THR A 88 13.38 10.95 -3.12
C THR A 88 13.69 11.02 -1.62
N GLN A 89 12.75 10.61 -0.74
CA GLN A 89 12.85 10.75 0.72
C GLN A 89 12.69 9.40 1.46
N PRO A 90 13.49 8.36 1.15
CA PRO A 90 13.26 6.99 1.64
C PRO A 90 13.51 6.83 3.15
N ALA A 91 14.16 7.80 3.80
CA ALA A 91 14.31 7.83 5.27
C ALA A 91 13.00 8.11 6.00
N ARG A 92 12.05 8.85 5.39
CA ARG A 92 10.72 9.10 6.01
C ARG A 92 9.90 7.83 6.20
N ASN A 93 10.17 6.82 5.37
CA ASN A 93 9.55 5.50 5.42
C ASN A 93 10.46 4.47 6.11
N GLN A 94 11.23 4.87 7.13
CA GLN A 94 12.06 3.94 7.93
C GLN A 94 11.86 4.20 9.44
N PRO A 95 11.36 3.21 10.21
CA PRO A 95 10.64 2.00 9.79
C PRO A 95 9.30 2.31 9.06
N PHE A 96 8.61 1.27 8.56
CA PHE A 96 8.53 1.16 7.10
C PHE A 96 7.17 0.60 6.30
N LEU A 97 6.23 1.28 7.11
CA LEU A 97 5.44 0.89 8.35
C LEU A 97 4.25 -0.10 8.24
N SER A 98 3.98 -0.98 9.22
CA SER A 98 2.82 -1.89 9.11
C SER A 98 1.48 -1.19 9.35
N THR A 99 0.40 -1.73 8.81
CA THR A 99 -0.95 -1.16 9.03
C THR A 99 -1.37 -1.33 10.48
N ARG A 100 -1.07 -2.48 11.10
CA ARG A 100 -1.33 -2.74 12.52
C ARG A 100 -0.59 -1.74 13.41
N GLU A 101 0.65 -1.38 13.08
CA GLU A 101 1.44 -0.37 13.81
C GLU A 101 0.81 1.02 13.69
N LEU A 102 0.42 1.44 12.48
CA LEU A 102 -0.26 2.71 12.26
C LEU A 102 -1.60 2.77 13.00
N PHE A 103 -2.39 1.69 12.98
CA PHE A 103 -3.64 1.60 13.75
C PHE A 103 -3.37 1.67 15.25
N VAL A 104 -2.42 0.91 15.80
CA VAL A 104 -2.08 0.97 17.24
C VAL A 104 -1.68 2.39 17.64
N LEU A 105 -0.88 3.08 16.83
CA LEU A 105 -0.42 4.44 17.13
C LEU A 105 -1.52 5.51 16.98
N LYS A 106 -2.45 5.36 16.02
CA LYS A 106 -3.55 6.34 15.80
C LYS A 106 -4.82 6.03 16.60
N LEU A 107 -5.03 4.79 17.08
CA LEU A 107 -6.23 4.35 17.80
C LEU A 107 -5.91 3.91 19.23
N GLY A 108 -6.10 4.83 20.18
CA GLY A 108 -6.10 4.54 21.62
C GLY A 108 -4.75 4.61 22.34
N ALA A 109 -3.67 4.98 21.64
CA ALA A 109 -2.33 4.97 22.22
C ALA A 109 -1.59 6.34 22.14
N PRO A 110 -2.16 7.46 22.64
CA PRO A 110 -1.54 8.79 22.51
C PRO A 110 -0.16 8.89 23.19
N ALA A 111 0.07 8.15 24.28
CA ALA A 111 1.38 8.03 24.91
C ALA A 111 2.40 7.29 24.01
N GLU A 112 1.98 6.21 23.35
CA GLU A 112 2.82 5.43 22.44
C GLU A 112 3.13 6.21 21.15
N LEU A 113 2.16 6.98 20.64
CA LEU A 113 2.31 7.91 19.52
C LEU A 113 3.35 8.99 19.84
N THR A 114 3.18 9.68 20.97
CA THR A 114 4.12 10.71 21.45
C THR A 114 5.52 10.12 21.64
N ARG A 115 5.62 8.90 22.18
CA ARG A 115 6.89 8.20 22.37
C ARG A 115 7.52 7.78 21.04
N TYR A 116 6.78 7.19 20.11
CA TYR A 116 7.28 6.78 18.81
C TYR A 116 7.80 7.97 17.99
N LEU A 117 7.05 9.08 17.96
CA LEU A 117 7.45 10.29 17.24
C LEU A 117 8.72 10.93 17.84
N THR A 118 8.87 10.93 19.17
CA THR A 118 10.06 11.48 19.85
C THR A 118 11.28 10.55 19.86
N LEU A 119 11.14 9.26 19.53
CA LEU A 119 12.28 8.35 19.43
C LEU A 119 13.14 8.61 18.18
N PRO A 120 14.48 8.59 18.29
CA PRO A 120 15.38 8.55 17.13
C PRO A 120 15.11 7.33 16.25
N GLU A 121 15.36 7.44 14.93
CA GLU A 121 15.05 6.42 13.93
C GLU A 121 15.56 5.01 14.31
N ALA A 122 16.83 4.93 14.76
CA ALA A 122 17.46 3.67 15.20
C ALA A 122 16.75 2.98 16.39
N ARG A 123 15.99 3.74 17.20
CA ARG A 123 15.19 3.22 18.33
C ARG A 123 13.72 2.99 17.96
N ARG A 124 13.18 3.69 16.94
CA ARG A 124 11.81 3.45 16.44
C ARG A 124 11.57 2.00 16.05
N ARG A 125 12.53 1.35 15.39
CA ARG A 125 12.41 -0.07 14.99
C ARG A 125 12.25 -1.01 16.18
N ASP A 126 13.12 -0.87 17.18
CA ASP A 126 13.08 -1.64 18.43
C ASP A 126 11.74 -1.46 19.18
N TYR A 127 11.20 -0.23 19.14
CA TYR A 127 9.91 0.11 19.72
C TYR A 127 8.72 -0.57 19.02
N LEU A 128 8.71 -0.64 17.69
CA LEU A 128 7.69 -1.38 16.95
C LEU A 128 7.80 -2.88 17.23
N ASP A 129 9.00 -3.44 17.01
CA ASP A 129 9.26 -4.88 17.01
C ASP A 129 9.17 -5.50 18.42
N ARG A 130 9.25 -4.70 19.51
CA ARG A 130 9.13 -5.15 20.91
C ARG A 130 7.99 -4.52 21.71
N THR A 131 7.83 -3.19 21.68
CA THR A 131 6.87 -2.48 22.55
C THR A 131 5.45 -2.46 21.97
N LEU A 132 5.29 -2.27 20.65
CA LEU A 132 3.97 -2.30 19.99
C LEU A 132 3.53 -3.71 19.57
N ALA A 133 4.45 -4.66 19.46
CA ALA A 133 4.13 -6.04 19.10
C ALA A 133 3.05 -6.65 20.02
N GLY A 134 3.13 -6.39 21.33
CA GLY A 134 2.13 -6.84 22.32
C GLY A 134 0.84 -6.02 22.41
N LYS A 135 0.68 -4.93 21.64
CA LYS A 135 -0.48 -4.02 21.74
C LYS A 135 -1.45 -4.22 20.57
N ALA A 136 -2.74 -4.23 20.88
CA ALA A 136 -3.83 -4.20 19.89
C ALA A 136 -4.34 -2.74 19.69
N PRO A 137 -4.86 -2.38 18.51
CA PRO A 137 -5.50 -1.09 18.29
C PRO A 137 -6.87 -1.02 18.98
N ALA A 138 -7.25 0.17 19.45
CA ALA A 138 -8.56 0.40 20.08
C ALA A 138 -9.68 0.40 19.03
N LEU A 139 -10.48 -0.66 19.00
CA LEU A 139 -11.56 -0.88 18.01
C LEU A 139 -12.76 0.05 18.20
N ASP A 140 -13.07 0.36 19.46
CA ASP A 140 -14.06 1.33 19.90
C ASP A 140 -13.79 2.72 19.31
N LEU A 141 -12.53 3.17 19.38
CA LEU A 141 -12.11 4.47 18.85
C LEU A 141 -11.98 4.52 17.31
N ALA A 142 -12.19 3.40 16.61
CA ALA A 142 -12.16 3.37 15.15
C ALA A 142 -13.41 4.02 14.53
N GLY A 143 -14.53 4.04 15.25
CA GLY A 143 -15.76 4.71 14.83
C GLY A 143 -15.58 6.22 14.67
N ASP A 144 -14.86 6.86 15.60
CA ASP A 144 -14.74 8.33 15.69
C ASP A 144 -13.65 8.92 14.78
N TRP A 145 -12.86 8.08 14.11
CA TRP A 145 -11.84 8.57 13.18
C TRP A 145 -12.49 9.05 11.87
N LYS A 146 -12.80 10.35 11.81
CA LYS A 146 -13.42 11.02 10.65
C LYS A 146 -12.54 12.06 9.96
N THR A 147 -11.42 12.45 10.56
CA THR A 147 -10.58 13.57 10.10
C THR A 147 -9.08 13.24 10.13
N ALA A 148 -8.29 14.06 9.44
CA ALA A 148 -6.83 13.99 9.41
C ALA A 148 -6.24 14.01 10.81
N ARG A 149 -5.31 13.07 11.09
CA ARG A 149 -4.49 13.10 12.31
C ARG A 149 -3.08 12.58 12.10
N GLN A 150 -2.12 13.45 12.40
CA GLN A 150 -0.67 13.26 12.27
C GLN A 150 -0.23 12.77 10.88
N ILE A 151 -0.97 13.14 9.83
CA ILE A 151 -0.76 12.64 8.45
C ILE A 151 0.56 13.13 7.85
N ASP A 152 1.17 14.16 8.46
CA ASP A 152 2.47 14.73 8.13
C ASP A 152 3.66 13.98 8.79
N LYS A 153 3.42 13.29 9.90
CA LYS A 153 4.42 12.66 10.79
C LYS A 153 4.35 11.14 10.84
N LEU A 154 3.17 10.56 10.64
CA LEU A 154 2.90 9.13 10.72
C LEU A 154 1.99 8.68 9.56
N GLU A 155 2.61 8.45 8.40
CA GLU A 155 2.00 7.89 7.19
C GLU A 155 3.11 7.23 6.33
N TRP A 156 2.77 6.82 5.10
CA TRP A 156 3.69 6.31 4.10
C TRP A 156 3.95 7.33 2.99
N PHE A 157 4.97 8.15 3.19
CA PHE A 157 5.25 9.34 2.41
C PHE A 157 5.84 9.03 1.04
N ALA A 158 5.20 9.49 -0.03
CA ALA A 158 5.73 9.45 -1.40
C ALA A 158 5.24 10.69 -2.18
N SER A 159 6.06 11.23 -3.08
CA SER A 159 5.59 12.20 -4.07
C SER A 159 4.88 11.50 -5.23
N ALA A 160 4.15 12.28 -6.04
CA ALA A 160 3.59 11.78 -7.30
C ALA A 160 4.67 11.13 -8.20
N GLU A 161 5.85 11.75 -8.26
CA GLU A 161 6.96 11.23 -9.08
C GLU A 161 7.54 9.91 -8.52
N ASP A 162 7.62 9.76 -7.19
CA ASP A 162 8.03 8.50 -6.55
C ASP A 162 7.06 7.36 -6.86
N LEU A 163 5.75 7.64 -6.89
CA LEU A 163 4.71 6.69 -7.28
C LEU A 163 4.75 6.36 -8.78
N CYS A 164 5.11 7.32 -9.64
CA CYS A 164 5.39 7.08 -11.06
C CYS A 164 6.60 6.15 -11.26
N ARG A 165 7.72 6.43 -10.58
CA ARG A 165 8.90 5.55 -10.59
C ARG A 165 8.57 4.14 -10.08
N LEU A 166 7.74 4.02 -9.04
CA LEU A 166 7.29 2.73 -8.49
C LEU A 166 6.45 1.94 -9.49
N MET A 167 5.45 2.53 -10.12
CA MET A 167 4.64 1.83 -11.14
C MET A 167 5.47 1.45 -12.37
N GLY A 168 6.38 2.31 -12.84
CA GLY A 168 7.32 1.97 -13.92
C GLY A 168 8.29 0.84 -13.54
N THR A 169 8.75 0.81 -12.29
CA THR A 169 9.57 -0.29 -11.75
C THR A 169 8.80 -1.61 -11.72
N LEU A 170 7.55 -1.58 -11.22
CA LEU A 170 6.65 -2.74 -11.20
C LEU A 170 6.36 -3.25 -12.62
N TRP A 171 6.04 -2.37 -13.57
CA TRP A 171 5.91 -2.73 -14.99
C TRP A 171 7.17 -3.43 -15.51
N THR A 172 8.35 -2.85 -15.27
CA THR A 172 9.64 -3.46 -15.68
C THR A 172 9.88 -4.83 -15.06
N ARG A 173 9.39 -5.08 -13.83
CA ARG A 173 9.46 -6.41 -13.20
C ARG A 173 8.49 -7.41 -13.83
N ALA A 174 7.31 -6.98 -14.24
CA ALA A 174 6.31 -7.84 -14.87
C ALA A 174 6.77 -8.39 -16.24
N GLN A 175 7.63 -7.65 -16.95
CA GLN A 175 8.20 -8.09 -18.23
C GLN A 175 9.15 -9.30 -18.09
N GLN A 176 9.54 -9.70 -16.87
CA GLN A 176 10.35 -10.90 -16.64
C GLN A 176 9.44 -12.13 -16.43
N PRO A 177 9.77 -13.34 -16.94
CA PRO A 177 8.87 -14.49 -16.89
C PRO A 177 8.35 -14.87 -15.49
N LYS A 178 9.20 -14.77 -14.46
CA LYS A 178 8.80 -15.01 -13.05
C LYS A 178 7.94 -13.88 -12.45
N GLY A 179 7.97 -12.69 -13.03
CA GLY A 179 7.20 -11.53 -12.61
C GLY A 179 5.82 -11.42 -13.26
N ALA A 180 5.55 -12.16 -14.34
CA ALA A 180 4.36 -12.02 -15.17
C ALA A 180 2.99 -11.92 -14.45
N PRO A 181 2.71 -12.65 -13.33
CA PRO A 181 1.45 -12.50 -12.59
C PRO A 181 1.20 -11.09 -12.04
N LEU A 182 2.22 -10.25 -11.90
CA LEU A 182 2.14 -8.90 -11.32
C LEU A 182 1.13 -7.99 -12.04
N LEU A 183 1.05 -8.01 -13.38
CA LEU A 183 0.06 -7.21 -14.10
C LEU A 183 -1.37 -7.70 -13.82
N GLY A 184 -1.57 -9.01 -13.64
CA GLY A 184 -2.85 -9.59 -13.23
C GLY A 184 -3.25 -9.20 -11.80
N VAL A 185 -2.28 -9.20 -10.87
CA VAL A 185 -2.47 -8.71 -9.48
C VAL A 185 -2.93 -7.25 -9.46
N LEU A 186 -2.28 -6.38 -10.25
CA LEU A 186 -2.60 -4.95 -10.34
C LEU A 186 -3.96 -4.67 -11.02
N ALA A 187 -4.38 -5.50 -11.99
CA ALA A 187 -5.61 -5.28 -12.75
C ALA A 187 -6.88 -5.93 -12.16
N LYS A 188 -6.79 -6.63 -11.02
CA LYS A 188 -7.97 -7.27 -10.39
C LYS A 188 -9.06 -6.31 -9.93
N ASN A 189 -8.75 -5.02 -9.75
CA ASN A 189 -9.73 -3.98 -9.45
C ASN A 189 -9.28 -2.66 -10.09
N PRO A 190 -10.01 -2.08 -11.06
CA PRO A 190 -9.67 -0.80 -11.68
C PRO A 190 -9.97 0.42 -10.79
N GLY A 191 -10.65 0.23 -9.65
CA GLY A 191 -11.00 1.29 -8.69
C GLY A 191 -12.17 2.18 -9.12
N LEU A 192 -12.09 2.74 -10.33
CA LEU A 192 -13.11 3.59 -10.93
C LEU A 192 -13.60 2.99 -12.27
N PRO A 193 -14.78 3.38 -12.77
CA PRO A 193 -15.21 3.04 -14.12
C PRO A 193 -14.34 3.78 -15.16
N ILE A 194 -13.55 3.02 -15.92
CA ILE A 194 -12.65 3.51 -16.99
C ILE A 194 -13.04 2.81 -18.31
N ASP A 195 -13.07 3.53 -19.44
CA ASP A 195 -13.43 2.93 -20.74
C ASP A 195 -12.32 1.98 -21.26
N ALA A 196 -12.62 0.68 -21.23
CA ALA A 196 -11.73 -0.38 -21.70
C ALA A 196 -11.45 -0.34 -23.22
N LYS A 197 -12.20 0.42 -24.03
CA LYS A 197 -11.90 0.65 -25.45
C LYS A 197 -10.71 1.61 -25.64
N ILE A 198 -10.58 2.57 -24.73
CA ILE A 198 -9.46 3.52 -24.69
C ILE A 198 -8.31 2.88 -23.91
N TRP A 199 -8.62 2.17 -22.82
CA TRP A 199 -7.67 1.62 -21.86
C TRP A 199 -7.79 0.08 -21.70
N PRO A 200 -7.31 -0.73 -22.67
CA PRO A 200 -7.38 -2.21 -22.59
C PRO A 200 -6.66 -2.85 -21.39
N TYR A 201 -5.82 -2.10 -20.66
CA TYR A 201 -5.30 -2.51 -19.36
C TYR A 201 -5.39 -1.36 -18.35
N VAL A 202 -5.96 -1.64 -17.18
CA VAL A 202 -6.06 -0.74 -16.03
C VAL A 202 -5.57 -1.45 -14.79
N GLY A 203 -4.31 -1.24 -14.43
CA GLY A 203 -3.77 -1.62 -13.12
C GLY A 203 -3.93 -0.48 -12.13
N PHE A 204 -4.38 -0.74 -10.89
CA PHE A 204 -4.70 0.31 -9.93
C PHE A 204 -4.30 -0.03 -8.49
N LYS A 205 -3.92 1.00 -7.73
CA LYS A 205 -3.97 0.98 -6.27
C LYS A 205 -4.37 2.34 -5.70
N GLY A 206 -5.56 2.38 -5.11
CA GLY A 206 -5.97 3.43 -4.19
C GLY A 206 -5.40 3.21 -2.78
N GLY A 207 -5.30 4.27 -1.99
CA GLY A 207 -5.04 4.21 -0.56
C GLY A 207 -5.63 5.44 0.13
N SER A 208 -6.21 5.22 1.31
CA SER A 208 -6.82 6.28 2.10
C SER A 208 -6.74 5.99 3.60
N GLU A 209 -6.74 7.09 4.35
CA GLU A 209 -7.17 7.18 5.74
C GLU A 209 -7.99 8.48 5.86
N PRO A 210 -8.78 8.71 6.92
CA PRO A 210 -9.53 9.97 7.05
C PRO A 210 -8.59 11.19 6.95
N GLY A 211 -8.84 12.05 5.94
CA GLY A 211 -7.97 13.17 5.60
C GLY A 211 -6.89 12.91 4.53
N VAL A 212 -6.78 11.70 3.99
CA VAL A 212 -5.81 11.31 2.94
C VAL A 212 -6.49 10.47 1.86
N ILE A 213 -6.34 10.87 0.59
CA ILE A 213 -6.67 10.03 -0.58
C ILE A 213 -5.50 10.04 -1.55
N ASN A 214 -5.04 8.87 -1.96
CA ASN A 214 -4.23 8.71 -3.16
C ASN A 214 -4.81 7.66 -4.10
N MET A 215 -4.74 7.94 -5.39
CA MET A 215 -5.16 7.06 -6.48
C MET A 215 -3.99 6.93 -7.45
N THR A 216 -3.45 5.72 -7.64
CA THR A 216 -2.33 5.50 -8.57
C THR A 216 -2.66 4.39 -9.56
N TYR A 217 -2.49 4.70 -10.84
CA TYR A 217 -2.88 3.87 -11.99
C TYR A 217 -1.68 3.57 -12.88
N LEU A 218 -1.56 2.33 -13.35
CA LEU A 218 -0.73 1.93 -14.48
C LEU A 218 -1.69 1.57 -15.63
N LEU A 219 -1.70 2.38 -16.68
CA LEU A 219 -2.64 2.27 -17.79
C LEU A 219 -1.91 1.85 -19.06
N LYS A 220 -2.54 1.01 -19.89
CA LYS A 220 -2.14 0.80 -21.29
C LYS A 220 -3.28 1.27 -22.18
N ARG A 221 -2.97 2.16 -23.13
CA ARG A 221 -3.88 2.71 -24.12
C ARG A 221 -4.02 1.75 -25.32
N SER A 222 -5.07 1.92 -26.12
CA SER A 222 -5.35 1.07 -27.29
C SER A 222 -4.39 1.26 -28.48
N ASP A 223 -3.46 2.22 -28.41
CA ASP A 223 -2.31 2.39 -29.32
C ASP A 223 -1.00 1.86 -28.72
N ASP A 224 -1.10 0.88 -27.82
CA ASP A 224 -0.01 0.23 -27.08
C ASP A 224 0.83 1.09 -26.12
N GLN A 225 0.59 2.41 -26.05
CA GLN A 225 1.29 3.30 -25.13
C GLN A 225 0.95 3.03 -23.66
N TRP A 226 1.95 3.17 -22.78
CA TRP A 226 1.82 2.99 -21.33
C TRP A 226 1.94 4.32 -20.59
N PHE A 227 1.05 4.52 -19.61
CA PHE A 227 0.98 5.74 -18.80
C PHE A 227 0.91 5.40 -17.31
N VAL A 228 1.41 6.31 -16.48
CA VAL A 228 1.11 6.31 -15.05
C VAL A 228 0.37 7.59 -14.71
N VAL A 229 -0.78 7.46 -14.04
CA VAL A 229 -1.56 8.58 -13.51
C VAL A 229 -1.60 8.43 -12.00
N THR A 230 -1.24 9.48 -11.26
CA THR A 230 -1.38 9.50 -9.81
C THR A 230 -1.94 10.83 -9.34
N LEU A 231 -2.91 10.78 -8.44
CA LEU A 231 -3.52 11.94 -7.77
C LEU A 231 -3.42 11.72 -6.27
N GLY A 232 -3.00 12.73 -5.52
CA GLY A 232 -2.82 12.67 -4.07
C GLY A 232 -3.36 13.93 -3.40
N PHE A 233 -4.19 13.75 -2.38
CA PHE A 233 -4.87 14.80 -1.63
C PHE A 233 -4.71 14.54 -0.14
N ASN A 234 -4.28 15.56 0.58
CA ASN A 234 -4.11 15.57 2.03
C ASN A 234 -4.88 16.78 2.57
N ALA A 235 -5.68 16.59 3.62
CA ALA A 235 -6.35 17.67 4.33
C ALA A 235 -5.45 18.24 5.45
N ASP A 236 -5.74 19.45 5.92
CA ASP A 236 -5.11 19.98 7.14
C ASP A 236 -5.48 19.14 8.38
N GLU A 237 -4.64 19.17 9.42
CA GLU A 237 -4.88 18.42 10.67
C GLU A 237 -6.25 18.74 11.27
N GLY A 238 -7.07 17.72 11.52
CA GLY A 238 -8.45 17.86 12.00
C GLY A 238 -9.50 18.14 10.92
N ALA A 239 -9.13 18.31 9.65
CA ALA A 239 -10.07 18.45 8.53
C ALA A 239 -10.36 17.12 7.81
N ALA A 240 -11.28 17.13 6.85
CA ALA A 240 -11.65 15.98 6.01
C ALA A 240 -11.55 16.34 4.51
N LEU A 241 -11.61 15.34 3.64
CA LEU A 241 -11.61 15.50 2.19
C LEU A 241 -13.02 15.31 1.62
N GLU A 242 -13.22 15.78 0.39
CA GLU A 242 -14.46 15.56 -0.38
C GLU A 242 -14.24 14.44 -1.41
N ASP A 243 -14.23 13.20 -0.93
CA ASP A 243 -14.04 11.94 -1.68
C ASP A 243 -14.64 11.96 -3.11
N GLU A 244 -15.95 12.23 -3.24
CA GLU A 244 -16.66 12.20 -4.53
C GLU A 244 -16.14 13.22 -5.56
N LYS A 245 -15.67 14.39 -5.10
CA LYS A 245 -15.03 15.39 -5.99
C LYS A 245 -13.68 14.90 -6.46
N ILE A 246 -12.93 14.23 -5.59
CA ILE A 246 -11.61 13.64 -5.89
C ILE A 246 -11.77 12.48 -6.88
N TYR A 247 -12.75 11.60 -6.69
CA TYR A 247 -13.05 10.50 -7.62
C TYR A 247 -13.53 11.02 -8.98
N SER A 248 -14.40 12.03 -9.01
CA SER A 248 -14.85 12.68 -10.25
C SER A 248 -13.69 13.30 -11.03
N LEU A 249 -12.77 13.98 -10.34
CA LEU A 249 -11.57 14.57 -10.93
C LEU A 249 -10.61 13.50 -11.47
N ALA A 250 -10.45 12.37 -10.77
CA ALA A 250 -9.62 11.27 -11.23
C ALA A 250 -10.14 10.63 -12.53
N VAL A 251 -11.46 10.45 -12.68
CA VAL A 251 -12.05 10.03 -13.98
C VAL A 251 -11.73 11.07 -15.05
N ALA A 252 -12.03 12.35 -14.81
CA ALA A 252 -11.86 13.42 -15.80
C ALA A 252 -10.41 13.57 -16.31
N VAL A 253 -9.41 13.35 -15.44
CA VAL A 253 -7.98 13.37 -15.82
C VAL A 253 -7.62 12.17 -16.70
N ILE A 254 -8.10 10.96 -16.40
CA ILE A 254 -7.84 9.76 -17.20
C ILE A 254 -8.56 9.84 -18.55
N ASP A 255 -9.79 10.37 -18.56
CA ASP A 255 -10.58 10.62 -19.77
C ASP A 255 -9.93 11.64 -20.71
N LEU A 256 -9.28 12.68 -20.16
CA LEU A 256 -8.56 13.68 -20.93
C LEU A 256 -7.29 13.08 -21.56
N LEU A 257 -6.51 12.33 -20.78
CA LEU A 257 -5.30 11.63 -21.24
C LEU A 257 -5.60 10.57 -22.32
N GLY A 258 -6.80 9.98 -22.27
CA GLY A 258 -7.32 9.06 -23.27
C GLY A 258 -7.62 9.72 -24.63
N ARG A 259 -7.67 11.05 -24.71
CA ARG A 259 -8.03 11.84 -25.90
C ARG A 259 -6.85 12.61 -26.50
N THR A 260 -5.82 12.91 -25.72
CA THR A 260 -4.55 13.47 -26.23
C THR A 260 -3.85 12.44 -27.10
N ARG A 261 -3.43 12.81 -28.32
CA ARG A 261 -2.70 11.90 -29.22
C ARG A 261 -1.24 11.77 -28.80
#